data_AF-A0AA97HDS6-F1
#
_entry.id   AF-A0AA97HDS6-F1
#
_cell.length_a   1.000
_cell.length_b   1.000
_cell.length_c   1.000
_cell.angle_alpha   90.00
_cell.angle_beta   90.00
_cell.angle_gamma   90.00
#
_symmetry.space_group_name_H-M   'P 1'
#
loop_
_entity.id
_entity.type
_entity.pdbx_description
1 polymer ?
#
loop_
_entity_poly.entity_id
_entity_poly.type
_entity_poly.pdbx_seq_one_letter_code
_entity_poly.pdbx_strand_id
1 'polypeptide(L)' 'MINTAKEFLLERICIFTSQAFDPNSDSQVVGMLKSKFNIRLPQRRSINESLSSTVSDHEIVSLILKYRAMG' A
#
# COMPACT_ATOMS: atom_id res chain seq x y z
N MET A 1 7.69 -24.00 3.25
CA MET A 1 6.57 -23.21 3.79
C MET A 1 5.85 -22.62 2.60
N ILE A 2 4.53 -22.85 2.47
CA ILE A 2 3.75 -22.16 1.43
C ILE A 2 3.42 -20.79 2.02
N ASN A 3 4.26 -19.79 1.75
CA ASN A 3 3.84 -18.40 1.94
C ASN A 3 2.75 -18.16 0.91
N THR A 4 1.53 -17.88 1.35
CA THR A 4 0.47 -17.47 0.43
C THR A 4 0.92 -16.20 -0.31
N ALA A 5 0.47 -16.00 -1.55
CA ALA A 5 0.86 -14.83 -2.33
C ALA A 5 0.56 -13.50 -1.61
N LYS A 6 -0.42 -13.50 -0.70
CA LYS A 6 -0.78 -12.36 0.15
C LYS A 6 0.27 -12.08 1.24
N GLU A 7 0.77 -13.12 1.92
CA GLU A 7 1.86 -13.00 2.90
C GLU A 7 3.15 -12.51 2.24
N PHE A 8 3.45 -13.00 1.03
CA PHE A 8 4.59 -12.52 0.25
C PHE A 8 4.48 -11.03 -0.08
N LEU A 9 3.29 -10.55 -0.46
CA LEU A 9 3.06 -9.12 -0.69
C LEU A 9 3.21 -8.31 0.59
N LEU A 10 2.69 -8.80 1.72
CA LEU A 10 2.85 -8.12 3.02
C LEU A 10 4.33 -7.98 3.39
N GLU A 11 5.09 -9.07 3.30
CA GLU A 11 6.52 -9.08 3.59
C GLU A 11 7.26 -8.08 2.69
N ARG A 12 7.00 -8.10 1.39
CA ARG A 12 7.60 -7.15 0.44
C ARG A 12 7.24 -5.70 0.78
N ILE A 13 5.99 -5.41 1.14
CA ILE A 13 5.57 -4.08 1.57
C ILE A 13 6.34 -3.68 2.83
N CYS A 14 6.39 -4.53 3.84
CA CYS A 14 7.12 -4.27 5.09
C CYS A 14 8.62 -4.02 4.88
N ILE A 15 9.25 -4.76 3.96
CA ILE A 15 10.65 -4.54 3.56
C ILE A 15 10.80 -3.17 2.89
N PHE A 16 9.92 -2.85 1.94
CA PHE A 16 9.92 -1.56 1.22
C PHE A 16 9.68 -0.37 2.16
N THR A 17 8.81 -0.55 3.16
CA THR A 17 8.50 0.46 4.18
C THR A 17 9.45 0.40 5.37
N SER A 18 10.36 -0.56 5.43
CA SER A 18 11.29 -0.81 6.56
C SER A 18 10.63 -0.75 7.95
N GLN A 19 9.34 -1.08 8.04
CA GLN A 19 8.57 -1.07 9.28
C GLN A 19 7.31 -1.93 9.14
N ALA A 20 6.80 -2.40 10.27
CA ALA A 20 5.51 -3.07 10.32
C ALA A 20 4.40 -2.13 9.85
N PHE A 21 3.51 -2.66 9.03
CA PHE A 21 2.51 -1.88 8.33
C PHE A 21 1.30 -2.75 8.04
N ASP A 22 0.11 -2.20 8.28
CA ASP A 22 -1.15 -2.81 7.87
C ASP A 22 -1.64 -2.16 6.56
N PRO A 23 -1.54 -2.86 5.40
CA PRO A 23 -2.01 -2.31 4.13
C PRO A 23 -3.54 -2.16 4.07
N ASN A 24 -4.32 -2.82 4.95
CA ASN A 24 -5.78 -2.67 4.99
C ASN A 24 -6.24 -1.45 5.80
N SER A 25 -5.37 -0.88 6.64
CA SER A 25 -5.69 0.32 7.41
C SER A 25 -5.46 1.58 6.58
N ASP A 26 -6.55 2.26 6.23
CA ASP A 26 -6.51 3.48 5.42
C ASP A 26 -5.66 4.61 6.05
N SER A 27 -5.77 4.78 7.37
CA SER A 27 -4.99 5.77 8.11
C SER A 27 -3.49 5.44 8.09
N GLN A 28 -3.12 4.16 8.22
CA GLN A 28 -1.72 3.75 8.11
C GLN A 28 -1.19 3.91 6.70
N VAL A 29 -1.97 3.55 5.66
CA VAL A 29 -1.57 3.75 4.26
C VAL A 29 -1.31 5.23 3.97
N VAL A 30 -2.25 6.11 4.31
CA VAL A 30 -2.11 7.56 4.07
C VAL A 30 -0.92 8.13 4.86
N GLY A 31 -0.81 7.75 6.14
CA GLY A 31 0.28 8.19 7.01
C GLY A 31 1.64 7.78 6.48
N MET A 32 1.79 6.51 6.11
CA MET A 32 3.02 5.93 5.55
C MET A 32 3.44 6.60 4.25
N LEU A 33 2.50 6.70 3.30
CA LEU A 33 2.77 7.28 1.98
C LEU A 33 3.25 8.72 2.12
N LYS A 34 2.61 9.50 3.01
CA LYS A 34 2.99 10.88 3.27
C LYS A 34 4.31 11.00 4.03
N SER A 35 4.51 10.25 5.11
CA SER A 35 5.66 10.45 5.99
C SER A 35 6.96 9.89 5.41
N LYS A 36 6.90 8.68 4.82
CA LYS A 36 8.09 7.96 4.36
C LYS A 36 8.43 8.25 2.90
N PHE A 37 7.42 8.39 2.05
CA PHE A 37 7.62 8.56 0.61
C PHE A 37 7.28 9.97 0.12
N ASN A 38 6.79 10.86 1.00
CA ASN A 38 6.27 12.18 0.65
C ASN A 38 5.21 12.15 -0.47
N ILE A 39 4.49 11.03 -0.59
CA ILE A 39 3.41 10.82 -1.55
C ILE A 39 2.13 11.38 -0.95
N ARG A 40 1.51 12.31 -1.67
CA ARG A 40 0.20 12.87 -1.32
C ARG A 40 -0.85 12.29 -2.25
N LEU A 41 -1.80 11.58 -1.66
CA LEU A 41 -2.91 11.03 -2.42
C LEU A 41 -3.89 12.14 -2.84
N PRO A 42 -4.43 12.09 -4.07
CA PRO A 42 -5.49 12.99 -4.49
C PRO A 42 -6.77 12.69 -3.70
N GLN A 43 -7.59 13.72 -3.47
CA GLN A 43 -8.91 13.53 -2.87
C GLN A 43 -9.84 12.83 -3.88
N ARG A 44 -10.36 11.66 -3.52
CA ARG A 44 -11.30 10.86 -4.32
C ARG A 44 -12.44 10.32 -3.44
N ARG A 45 -13.37 9.56 -4.04
CA ARG A 45 -14.53 9.00 -3.32
C ARG A 45 -14.15 7.90 -2.33
N SER A 46 -13.01 7.24 -2.57
CA SER A 46 -12.42 6.26 -1.66
C SER A 46 -10.90 6.31 -1.75
N ILE A 47 -10.23 5.80 -0.72
CA ILE A 47 -8.77 5.66 -0.74
C ILE A 47 -8.29 4.75 -1.87
N ASN A 48 -9.05 3.71 -2.24
CA ASN A 48 -8.64 2.79 -3.31
C ASN A 48 -8.64 3.52 -4.65
N GLU A 49 -9.62 4.38 -4.92
CA GLU A 49 -9.59 5.25 -6.09
C GLU A 49 -8.41 6.24 -6.07
N SER A 50 -8.09 6.80 -4.89
CA SER A 50 -6.92 7.66 -4.73
C SER A 50 -5.61 6.91 -5.03
N LEU A 51 -5.46 5.70 -4.49
CA LEU A 51 -4.31 4.83 -4.74
C LEU A 51 -4.22 4.45 -6.22
N SER A 52 -5.32 4.03 -6.84
CA SER A 52 -5.36 3.68 -8.26
C SER A 52 -5.00 4.86 -9.17
N SER A 53 -5.29 6.10 -8.76
CA SER A 53 -4.90 7.30 -9.51
C SER A 53 -3.41 7.65 -9.39
N THR A 54 -2.69 7.06 -8.43
CA THR A 54 -1.28 7.35 -8.09
C THR A 54 -0.38 6.12 -8.32
N VAL A 55 -0.95 5.00 -8.78
CA VAL A 55 -0.28 3.70 -8.93
C VAL A 55 0.84 3.72 -9.97
N SER A 56 0.69 4.49 -11.04
CA SER A 56 1.64 4.56 -12.16
C SER A 56 2.98 5.15 -11.74
N ASP A 57 2.97 6.00 -10.71
CA ASP A 57 4.14 6.74 -10.25
C ASP A 57 4.92 5.99 -9.16
N HIS A 58 4.28 5.03 -8.48
CA HIS A 58 4.82 4.47 -7.24
C HIS A 58 4.54 2.97 -7.09
N GLU A 59 5.61 2.16 -7.14
CA GLU A 59 5.53 0.70 -6.94
C GLU A 59 4.85 0.32 -5.62
N ILE A 60 5.15 1.05 -4.52
CA ILE A 60 4.55 0.79 -3.21
C ILE A 60 3.02 0.87 -3.24
N VAL A 61 2.45 1.78 -4.04
CA VAL A 61 1.00 1.93 -4.21
C VAL A 61 0.42 0.73 -4.96
N SER A 62 1.15 0.23 -5.97
CA SER A 62 0.77 -1.00 -6.70
C SER A 62 0.77 -2.22 -5.79
N LEU A 63 1.77 -2.35 -4.91
CA LEU A 63 1.84 -3.45 -3.94
C LEU A 63 0.69 -3.41 -2.95
N ILE A 64 0.36 -2.23 -2.40
CA ILE A 64 -0.76 -2.04 -1.47
C ILE A 64 -2.10 -2.43 -2.14
N LEU A 65 -2.33 -1.97 -3.37
CA LEU A 65 -3.55 -2.32 -4.12
C LEU A 65 -3.67 -3.81 -4.38
N LYS A 66 -2.58 -4.47 -4.79
CA LYS A 66 -2.55 -5.92 -4.99
C LYS A 66 -2.86 -6.68 -3.70
N TYR A 67 -2.29 -6.25 -2.57
CA TYR A 67 -2.56 -6.86 -1.28
C TYR A 67 -4.04 -6.74 -0.89
N ARG A 68 -4.62 -5.54 -1.02
CA ARG A 68 -6.03 -5.26 -0.71
C ARG A 68 -7.00 -6.07 -1.58
N ALA A 69 -6.63 -6.29 -2.85
CA ALA A 69 -7.45 -7.07 -3.78
C ALA A 69 -7.51 -8.57 -3.44
N MET A 70 -6.62 -9.08 -2.58
CA MET A 70 -6.50 -10.50 -2.26
C MET A 70 -7.25 -10.95 -0.99
N GLY A 71 -7.96 -10.04 -0.29
CA GLY A 71 -8.89 -10.36 0.82
C GLY A 71 -8.21 -10.58 2.14
#